data_AF-A0A4P5WX42-F1
#
_entry.id   AF-A0A4P5WX42-F1
#
_cell.length_a   1.000
_cell.length_b   1.000
_cell.length_c   1.000
_cell.angle_alpha   90.00
_cell.angle_beta   90.00
_cell.angle_gamma   90.00
#
_symmetry.space_group_name_H-M   'P 1'
#
loop_
_entity.id
_entity.type
_entity.pdbx_description
1 polymer ?
#
loop_
_entity_poly.entity_id
_entity_poly.type
_entity_poly.pdbx_seq_one_letter_code
_entity_poly.pdbx_strand_id
1 'polypeptide(L)'
;MSTLTRLLLVFTSLLLGPLVATADDLPEDTDKITSLTVEEAKRLVAQHNAEFKGKYLSLSGLTTLDAATAKALAGFKGEGLYLNRLTTLDAATAKALAEFMGYLGLDGLTTLDAATAKALAEFKCKALSLKGLTTLDAATAPALAEFKGGGVNLNGLTTLDSDTAKALAEFKGQVLRLNGLTALDTDTAKALAEFKGGGVYLDGLTSLDAATAKALAEFKGQRLNLLGLQRASFGAVRALRQNPRIYMLNHWYLLRYQIAALVGTVVFVVMAGVVVWYSRRQRTAG
;
A
#
# COMPACT_ATOMS: atom_id res chain seq x y z
N MET A 1 -27.66 -24.85 -49.41
CA MET A 1 -26.76 -24.45 -50.53
C MET A 1 -27.63 -23.77 -51.57
N SER A 2 -27.52 -22.50 -51.97
CA SER A 2 -26.63 -21.39 -51.59
C SER A 2 -27.24 -20.07 -52.14
N THR A 3 -27.41 -19.07 -51.25
CA THR A 3 -26.94 -17.67 -51.33
C THR A 3 -27.32 -16.69 -52.48
N LEU A 4 -27.54 -15.42 -52.04
CA LEU A 4 -27.13 -14.12 -52.64
C LEU A 4 -28.09 -13.53 -53.71
N THR A 5 -28.54 -12.25 -53.69
CA THR A 5 -27.99 -10.99 -53.14
C THR A 5 -29.09 -9.91 -52.98
N ARG A 6 -29.02 -9.10 -51.92
CA ARG A 6 -29.80 -7.89 -51.63
C ARG A 6 -29.12 -6.64 -52.23
N LEU A 7 -29.89 -5.67 -52.74
CA LEU A 7 -29.53 -4.24 -52.64
C LEU A 7 -30.76 -3.35 -52.87
N LEU A 8 -31.10 -2.54 -51.86
CA LEU A 8 -32.09 -1.45 -51.95
C LEU A 8 -31.47 -0.26 -51.22
N LEU A 9 -31.28 0.86 -51.93
CA LEU A 9 -30.76 2.11 -51.38
C LEU A 9 -31.55 3.26 -52.01
N VAL A 10 -32.28 4.01 -51.17
CA VAL A 10 -33.10 5.17 -51.52
C VAL A 10 -32.68 6.33 -50.61
N PHE A 11 -32.30 7.45 -51.25
CA PHE A 11 -32.53 8.89 -50.94
C PHE A 11 -32.49 9.38 -49.45
N THR A 12 -31.94 10.52 -49.01
CA THR A 12 -31.58 11.82 -49.61
C THR A 12 -30.89 12.74 -48.56
N SER A 13 -29.95 13.59 -49.04
CA SER A 13 -29.56 14.96 -48.66
C SER A 13 -30.07 15.65 -47.35
N LEU A 14 -29.20 16.38 -46.61
CA LEU A 14 -29.27 17.85 -46.45
C LEU A 14 -28.12 18.50 -45.60
N LEU A 15 -27.54 19.56 -46.18
CA LEU A 15 -26.98 20.83 -45.65
C LEU A 15 -26.02 20.92 -44.43
N LEU A 16 -24.90 21.62 -44.72
CA LEU A 16 -23.94 22.33 -43.86
C LEU A 16 -24.49 22.83 -42.50
N GLY A 17 -23.90 22.33 -41.42
CA GLY A 17 -23.74 23.02 -40.13
C GLY A 17 -22.26 23.28 -39.85
N PRO A 18 -21.89 24.19 -38.92
CA PRO A 18 -20.49 24.55 -38.70
C PRO A 18 -19.69 23.31 -38.32
N LEU A 19 -18.48 23.25 -38.88
CA LEU A 19 -17.45 22.24 -38.65
C LEU A 19 -17.20 22.11 -37.13
N VAL A 20 -18.01 21.29 -36.46
CA VAL A 20 -17.62 20.68 -35.19
C VAL A 20 -16.44 19.82 -35.59
N ALA A 21 -15.24 20.32 -35.31
CA ALA A 21 -14.05 19.48 -35.29
C ALA A 21 -14.45 18.22 -34.54
N THR A 22 -14.48 17.10 -35.24
CA THR A 22 -14.75 15.80 -34.64
C THR A 22 -13.82 15.69 -33.46
N ALA A 23 -14.40 15.67 -32.25
CA ALA A 23 -13.65 15.26 -31.08
C ALA A 23 -13.07 13.90 -31.46
N ASP A 24 -11.75 13.81 -31.60
CA ASP A 24 -11.11 12.51 -31.77
C ASP A 24 -11.65 11.64 -30.64
N ASP A 25 -12.25 10.51 -31.00
CA ASP A 25 -12.78 9.58 -30.01
C ASP A 25 -11.66 9.27 -29.01
N LEU A 26 -11.93 9.46 -27.72
CA LEU A 26 -10.95 9.14 -26.68
C LEU A 26 -10.52 7.68 -26.87
N PRO A 27 -9.22 7.39 -26.72
CA PRO A 27 -8.73 6.02 -26.91
C PRO A 27 -9.46 5.08 -25.97
N GLU A 28 -9.86 3.92 -26.49
CA GLU A 28 -10.52 2.86 -25.71
C GLU A 28 -9.68 2.46 -24.48
N ASP A 29 -8.36 2.44 -24.66
CA ASP A 29 -7.39 2.33 -23.58
C ASP A 29 -7.16 3.70 -22.91
N THR A 30 -7.84 3.89 -21.77
CA THR A 30 -7.79 5.11 -20.96
C THR A 30 -6.39 5.42 -20.42
N ASP A 31 -5.49 4.43 -20.32
CA ASP A 31 -4.10 4.65 -19.92
C ASP A 31 -3.24 5.28 -21.02
N LYS A 32 -3.74 5.39 -22.25
CA LYS A 32 -3.07 6.14 -23.33
C LYS A 32 -3.42 7.63 -23.33
N ILE A 33 -4.38 8.06 -22.52
CA ILE A 33 -4.79 9.46 -22.40
C ILE A 33 -3.69 10.22 -21.64
N THR A 34 -3.00 11.13 -22.32
CA THR A 34 -1.89 11.90 -21.74
C THR A 34 -2.30 13.30 -21.26
N SER A 35 -3.43 13.81 -21.76
CA SER A 35 -4.06 15.07 -21.38
C SER A 35 -5.58 14.97 -21.51
N LEU A 36 -6.32 15.74 -20.70
CA LEU A 36 -7.78 15.84 -20.77
C LEU A 36 -8.21 17.28 -20.65
N THR A 37 -9.19 17.67 -21.47
CA THR A 37 -10.02 18.84 -21.22
C THR A 37 -11.14 18.50 -20.22
N VAL A 38 -11.75 19.53 -19.65
CA VAL A 38 -12.91 19.38 -18.75
C VAL A 38 -14.07 18.63 -19.41
N GLU A 39 -14.35 18.90 -20.69
CA GLU A 39 -15.46 18.27 -21.41
C GLU A 39 -15.15 16.81 -21.77
N GLU A 40 -13.90 16.48 -22.12
CA GLU A 40 -13.47 15.09 -22.30
C GLU A 40 -13.55 14.30 -21.00
N ALA A 41 -13.09 14.88 -19.88
CA ALA A 41 -13.21 14.25 -18.57
C ALA A 41 -14.67 14.00 -18.17
N LYS A 42 -15.59 14.95 -18.43
CA LYS A 42 -17.03 14.76 -18.19
C LYS A 42 -17.61 13.66 -19.07
N ARG A 43 -17.29 13.62 -20.36
CA ARG A 43 -17.74 12.58 -21.29
C ARG A 43 -17.23 11.21 -20.84
N LEU A 44 -15.95 11.12 -20.51
CA LEU A 44 -15.31 9.92 -20.01
C LEU A 44 -16.02 9.40 -18.75
N VAL A 45 -16.23 10.26 -17.76
CA VAL A 45 -16.94 9.91 -16.52
C VAL A 45 -18.38 9.50 -16.77
N ALA A 46 -19.10 10.19 -17.65
CA ALA A 46 -20.48 9.86 -17.99
C ALA A 46 -20.57 8.49 -18.67
N GLN A 47 -19.70 8.22 -19.63
CA GLN A 47 -19.61 6.93 -20.32
C GLN A 47 -19.28 5.80 -19.32
N HIS A 48 -18.25 6.00 -18.50
CA HIS A 48 -17.81 4.99 -17.51
C HIS A 48 -18.83 4.77 -16.40
N ASN A 49 -19.68 5.75 -16.09
CA ASN A 49 -20.79 5.57 -15.14
C ASN A 49 -22.00 4.87 -15.78
N ALA A 50 -22.19 4.97 -17.10
CA ALA A 50 -23.37 4.46 -17.82
C ALA A 50 -23.16 3.06 -18.41
N GLU A 51 -22.06 2.84 -19.12
CA GLU A 51 -21.76 1.60 -19.85
C GLU A 51 -21.08 0.57 -18.95
N PHE A 52 -20.31 1.05 -17.98
CA PHE A 52 -19.53 0.23 -17.08
C PHE A 52 -20.12 0.31 -15.67
N LYS A 53 -20.47 -0.84 -15.09
CA LYS A 53 -20.38 -0.99 -13.62
C LYS A 53 -18.90 -1.08 -13.22
N GLY A 54 -18.07 -0.21 -13.79
CA GLY A 54 -16.63 -0.25 -13.73
C GLY A 54 -16.21 -0.04 -12.30
N LYS A 55 -15.59 -1.06 -11.70
CA LYS A 55 -15.00 -0.90 -10.38
C LYS A 55 -13.93 0.19 -10.40
N TYR A 56 -13.25 0.41 -11.53
CA TYR A 56 -12.08 1.25 -11.59
C TYR A 56 -12.00 2.07 -12.88
N LEU A 57 -11.47 3.29 -12.80
CA LEU A 57 -11.04 4.11 -13.92
C LEU A 57 -9.53 4.36 -13.76
N SER A 58 -8.75 3.87 -14.72
CA SER A 58 -7.30 4.12 -14.76
C SER A 58 -7.01 5.18 -15.80
N LEU A 59 -6.30 6.22 -15.38
CA LEU A 59 -5.79 7.29 -16.22
C LEU A 59 -4.29 7.38 -16.01
N SER A 60 -3.64 6.22 -16.07
CA SER A 60 -2.21 6.09 -15.84
C SER A 60 -1.39 6.58 -17.02
N GLY A 61 -1.96 7.22 -18.04
CA GLY A 61 -1.24 8.02 -19.04
C GLY A 61 -1.13 9.50 -18.67
N LEU A 62 -2.03 9.97 -17.80
CA LEU A 62 -2.20 11.38 -17.51
C LEU A 62 -1.05 11.89 -16.63
N THR A 63 -0.31 12.89 -17.12
CA THR A 63 0.87 13.43 -16.44
C THR A 63 0.62 14.78 -15.78
N THR A 64 -0.41 15.49 -16.22
CA THR A 64 -0.83 16.79 -15.68
C THR A 64 -2.35 16.79 -15.46
N LEU A 65 -2.81 17.47 -14.42
CA LEU A 65 -4.22 17.60 -14.11
C LEU A 65 -4.47 18.96 -13.47
N ASP A 66 -5.37 19.75 -14.05
CA ASP A 66 -5.86 20.99 -13.44
C ASP A 66 -7.08 20.73 -12.54
N ALA A 67 -7.40 21.70 -11.67
CA ALA A 67 -8.49 21.58 -10.71
C ALA A 67 -9.89 21.42 -11.34
N ALA A 68 -10.16 22.01 -12.50
CA ALA A 68 -11.47 21.89 -13.16
C ALA A 68 -11.66 20.51 -13.78
N THR A 69 -10.60 19.97 -14.39
CA THR A 69 -10.57 18.61 -14.95
C THR A 69 -10.62 17.57 -13.82
N ALA A 70 -9.90 17.80 -12.72
CA ALA A 70 -9.98 16.99 -11.50
C ALA A 70 -11.40 16.92 -10.93
N LYS A 71 -12.10 18.06 -10.88
CA LYS A 71 -13.50 18.15 -10.44
C LYS A 71 -14.41 17.29 -11.29
N ALA A 72 -14.23 17.28 -12.61
CA ALA A 72 -15.00 16.43 -13.51
C ALA A 72 -14.72 14.94 -13.22
N LEU A 73 -13.45 14.54 -13.07
CA LEU A 73 -13.05 13.17 -12.76
C LEU A 73 -13.58 12.69 -11.39
N ALA A 74 -13.70 13.58 -10.41
CA ALA A 74 -14.24 13.26 -9.09
C ALA A 74 -15.71 12.82 -9.12
N GLY A 75 -16.44 13.13 -10.20
CA GLY A 75 -17.80 12.65 -10.44
C GLY A 75 -17.91 11.16 -10.81
N PHE A 76 -16.78 10.46 -10.96
CA PHE A 76 -16.76 9.02 -11.19
C PHE A 76 -17.34 8.25 -9.98
N LYS A 77 -18.29 7.34 -10.23
CA LYS A 77 -19.01 6.61 -9.18
C LYS A 77 -18.45 5.21 -8.91
N GLY A 78 -17.34 4.83 -9.55
CA GLY A 78 -16.70 3.54 -9.35
C GLY A 78 -15.98 3.41 -8.01
N GLU A 79 -15.42 2.22 -7.76
CA GLU A 79 -14.68 1.88 -6.55
C GLU A 79 -13.27 2.48 -6.52
N GLY A 80 -12.66 2.86 -7.64
CA GLY A 80 -11.34 3.49 -7.62
C GLY A 80 -10.94 4.29 -8.87
N LEU A 81 -10.17 5.34 -8.65
CA LEU A 81 -9.62 6.24 -9.66
C LEU A 81 -8.09 6.21 -9.54
N TYR A 82 -7.39 5.88 -10.62
CA TYR A 82 -5.93 5.76 -10.63
C TYR A 82 -5.31 6.82 -11.53
N LEU A 83 -4.50 7.69 -10.93
CA LEU A 83 -3.80 8.80 -11.56
C LEU A 83 -2.29 8.63 -11.33
N ASN A 84 -1.80 7.41 -11.54
CA ASN A 84 -0.49 6.94 -11.07
C ASN A 84 0.71 7.57 -11.79
N ARG A 85 0.51 8.37 -12.84
CA ARG A 85 1.59 9.11 -13.53
C ARG A 85 1.63 10.60 -13.21
N LEU A 86 0.72 11.10 -12.37
CA LEU A 86 0.86 12.44 -11.81
C LEU A 86 2.06 12.45 -10.86
N THR A 87 3.09 13.23 -11.22
CA THR A 87 4.31 13.41 -10.42
C THR A 87 4.22 14.59 -9.47
N THR A 88 3.33 15.54 -9.76
CA THR A 88 3.01 16.71 -8.93
C THR A 88 1.50 16.86 -8.80
N LEU A 89 1.05 17.38 -7.65
CA LEU A 89 -0.34 17.71 -7.40
C LEU A 89 -0.38 18.95 -6.51
N ASP A 90 -1.04 20.02 -6.95
CA ASP A 90 -1.25 21.19 -6.12
C ASP A 90 -2.48 21.02 -5.21
N ALA A 91 -2.58 21.86 -4.17
CA ALA A 91 -3.66 21.80 -3.19
C ALA A 91 -5.06 22.06 -3.78
N ALA A 92 -5.19 22.87 -4.84
CA ALA A 92 -6.48 23.16 -5.47
C ALA A 92 -6.98 21.95 -6.27
N THR A 93 -6.08 21.29 -7.00
CA THR A 93 -6.34 20.07 -7.74
C THR A 93 -6.64 18.90 -6.80
N ALA A 94 -5.87 18.75 -5.71
CA ALA A 94 -6.18 17.82 -4.64
C ALA A 94 -7.59 18.06 -4.08
N LYS A 95 -7.92 19.32 -3.72
CA LYS A 95 -9.25 19.65 -3.19
C LYS A 95 -10.38 19.34 -4.17
N ALA A 96 -10.17 19.53 -5.46
CA ALA A 96 -11.16 19.19 -6.48
C ALA A 96 -11.42 17.67 -6.57
N LEU A 97 -10.39 16.86 -6.38
CA LEU A 97 -10.50 15.39 -6.30
C LEU A 97 -11.20 14.91 -5.02
N ALA A 98 -11.32 15.74 -3.98
CA ALA A 98 -11.86 15.36 -2.66
C ALA A 98 -13.31 14.86 -2.65
N GLU A 99 -14.05 15.14 -3.73
CA GLU A 99 -15.43 14.69 -3.91
C GLU A 99 -15.52 13.22 -4.38
N PHE A 100 -14.41 12.60 -4.73
CA PHE A 100 -14.39 11.19 -5.09
C PHE A 100 -14.51 10.29 -3.84
N MET A 101 -15.42 9.30 -3.88
CA MET A 101 -15.77 8.47 -2.71
C MET A 101 -15.13 7.07 -2.72
N GLY A 102 -14.33 6.73 -3.73
CA GLY A 102 -13.70 5.41 -3.91
C GLY A 102 -12.28 5.30 -3.35
N TYR A 103 -11.44 4.49 -3.98
CA TYR A 103 -9.99 4.39 -3.76
C TYR A 103 -9.26 5.33 -4.71
N LEU A 104 -8.41 6.21 -4.19
CA LEU A 104 -7.60 7.09 -5.03
C LEU A 104 -6.15 6.59 -5.11
N GLY A 105 -5.67 6.32 -6.32
CA GLY A 105 -4.27 6.03 -6.60
C GLY A 105 -3.53 7.27 -7.12
N LEU A 106 -2.53 7.71 -6.37
CA LEU A 106 -1.60 8.78 -6.73
C LEU A 106 -0.16 8.26 -6.60
N ASP A 107 0.07 7.03 -7.10
CA ASP A 107 1.33 6.30 -6.91
C ASP A 107 2.53 6.94 -7.65
N GLY A 108 2.31 7.98 -8.46
CA GLY A 108 3.37 8.76 -9.13
C GLY A 108 3.92 9.93 -8.34
N LEU A 109 3.22 10.36 -7.27
CA LEU A 109 3.66 11.48 -6.44
C LEU A 109 4.87 11.06 -5.61
N THR A 110 6.01 11.71 -5.84
CA THR A 110 7.27 11.41 -5.13
C THR A 110 7.51 12.29 -3.91
N THR A 111 6.86 13.46 -3.88
CA THR A 111 6.87 14.44 -2.80
C THR A 111 5.46 14.89 -2.48
N LEU A 112 5.22 15.35 -1.25
CA LEU A 112 3.95 15.88 -0.80
C LEU A 112 4.20 17.07 0.12
N ASP A 113 3.59 18.21 -0.15
CA ASP A 113 3.63 19.37 0.74
C ASP A 113 2.43 19.37 1.72
N ALA A 114 2.53 20.14 2.80
CA ALA A 114 1.51 20.22 3.83
C ALA A 114 0.15 20.76 3.35
N ALA A 115 0.10 21.67 2.37
CA ALA A 115 -1.15 22.21 1.85
C ALA A 115 -1.88 21.17 1.00
N THR A 116 -1.15 20.43 0.17
CA THR A 116 -1.66 19.32 -0.64
C THR A 116 -2.09 18.16 0.27
N ALA A 117 -1.30 17.80 1.30
CA ALA A 117 -1.69 16.79 2.29
C ALA A 117 -2.99 17.16 3.02
N LYS A 118 -3.15 18.43 3.41
CA LYS A 118 -4.38 18.93 4.05
C LYS A 118 -5.58 18.86 3.11
N ALA A 119 -5.41 19.21 1.84
CA ALA A 119 -6.46 19.06 0.84
C ALA A 119 -6.84 17.58 0.64
N LEU A 120 -5.84 16.68 0.62
CA LEU A 120 -6.07 15.23 0.59
C LEU A 120 -6.79 14.72 1.85
N ALA A 121 -6.57 15.34 3.02
CA ALA A 121 -7.23 14.93 4.25
C ALA A 121 -8.74 15.19 4.28
N GLU A 122 -9.21 16.17 3.50
CA GLU A 122 -10.64 16.50 3.35
C GLU A 122 -11.42 15.42 2.55
N PHE A 123 -10.71 14.51 1.89
CA PHE A 123 -11.31 13.46 1.09
C PHE A 123 -12.16 12.54 1.94
N LYS A 124 -13.31 12.16 1.38
CA LYS A 124 -14.19 11.13 1.95
C LYS A 124 -13.98 9.77 1.28
N CYS A 125 -12.86 9.61 0.57
CA CYS A 125 -12.53 8.40 -0.17
C CYS A 125 -12.19 7.26 0.82
N LYS A 126 -12.42 6.01 0.40
CA LYS A 126 -12.22 4.82 1.25
C LYS A 126 -10.76 4.59 1.58
N ALA A 127 -9.86 4.89 0.65
CA ALA A 127 -8.43 4.71 0.82
C ALA A 127 -7.65 5.56 -0.17
N LEU A 128 -6.44 5.93 0.24
CA LEU A 128 -5.51 6.74 -0.53
C LEU A 128 -4.21 5.95 -0.72
N SER A 129 -3.68 5.94 -1.94
CA SER A 129 -2.40 5.32 -2.25
C SER A 129 -1.40 6.33 -2.76
N LEU A 130 -0.27 6.38 -2.08
CA LEU A 130 0.86 7.26 -2.31
C LEU A 130 2.14 6.40 -2.32
N LYS A 131 2.14 5.30 -3.07
CA LYS A 131 3.30 4.38 -3.09
C LYS A 131 4.54 4.99 -3.73
N GLY A 132 4.40 6.05 -4.51
CA GLY A 132 5.52 6.80 -5.06
C GLY A 132 6.21 7.70 -4.04
N LEU A 133 5.55 8.01 -2.91
CA LEU A 133 6.07 8.94 -1.93
C LEU A 133 7.26 8.30 -1.22
N THR A 134 8.45 8.83 -1.46
CA THR A 134 9.71 8.26 -0.94
C THR A 134 10.13 8.89 0.38
N THR A 135 9.67 10.11 0.64
CA THR A 135 9.93 10.87 1.87
C THR A 135 8.65 11.54 2.36
N LEU A 136 8.49 11.63 3.67
CA LEU A 136 7.43 12.41 4.32
C LEU A 136 8.05 13.10 5.53
N ASP A 137 7.96 14.42 5.60
CA ASP A 137 8.48 15.20 6.71
C ASP A 137 7.45 15.34 7.86
N ALA A 138 7.97 15.70 9.03
CA ALA A 138 7.18 15.88 10.25
C ALA A 138 6.20 17.08 10.19
N ALA A 139 6.39 18.03 9.27
CA ALA A 139 5.47 19.16 9.10
C ALA A 139 4.24 18.78 8.25
N THR A 140 4.41 17.82 7.34
CA THR A 140 3.38 17.34 6.40
C THR A 140 2.60 16.16 6.96
N ALA A 141 3.25 15.27 7.72
CA ALA A 141 2.62 14.07 8.28
C ALA A 141 1.35 14.31 9.13
N PRO A 142 1.27 15.37 9.98
CA PRO A 142 0.05 15.64 10.74
C PRO A 142 -1.15 15.91 9.84
N ALA A 143 -0.96 16.68 8.75
CA ALA A 143 -2.02 16.95 7.80
C ALA A 143 -2.50 15.67 7.11
N LEU A 144 -1.57 14.78 6.72
CA LEU A 144 -1.95 13.48 6.15
C LEU A 144 -2.66 12.57 7.17
N ALA A 145 -2.29 12.64 8.45
CA ALA A 145 -2.93 11.87 9.52
C ALA A 145 -4.38 12.30 9.81
N GLU A 146 -4.79 13.50 9.38
CA GLU A 146 -6.18 13.95 9.43
C GLU A 146 -7.08 13.30 8.36
N PHE A 147 -6.49 12.56 7.42
CA PHE A 147 -7.25 11.88 6.38
C PHE A 147 -8.33 10.97 6.96
N LYS A 148 -9.55 11.12 6.46
CA LYS A 148 -10.75 10.49 7.02
C LYS A 148 -11.05 9.12 6.43
N GLY A 149 -10.31 8.69 5.41
CA GLY A 149 -10.47 7.39 4.79
C GLY A 149 -10.02 6.22 5.67
N GLY A 150 -10.36 5.02 5.24
CA GLY A 150 -10.06 3.78 5.95
C GLY A 150 -8.59 3.37 5.92
N GLY A 151 -7.79 3.87 4.97
CA GLY A 151 -6.36 3.59 4.99
C GLY A 151 -5.52 4.41 4.01
N VAL A 152 -4.24 4.53 4.36
CA VAL A 152 -3.21 5.18 3.53
C VAL A 152 -2.12 4.17 3.21
N ASN A 153 -1.76 4.10 1.93
CA ASN A 153 -0.64 3.30 1.46
C ASN A 153 0.58 4.17 1.20
N LEU A 154 1.60 4.01 2.04
CA LEU A 154 2.87 4.73 2.03
C LEU A 154 4.04 3.76 1.82
N ASN A 155 3.82 2.68 1.07
CA ASN A 155 4.84 1.66 0.83
C ASN A 155 6.09 2.18 0.09
N GLY A 156 6.08 3.41 -0.44
CA GLY A 156 7.26 4.05 -1.02
C GLY A 156 8.26 4.58 0.02
N LEU A 157 7.81 4.81 1.26
CA LEU A 157 8.68 5.31 2.32
C LEU A 157 9.69 4.22 2.69
N THR A 158 10.98 4.53 2.52
CA THR A 158 12.08 3.63 2.86
C THR A 158 12.72 3.94 4.20
N THR A 159 12.55 5.18 4.67
CA THR A 159 12.97 5.69 5.97
C THR A 159 11.83 6.46 6.63
N LEU A 160 11.82 6.51 7.95
CA LEU A 160 10.84 7.27 8.73
C LEU A 160 11.52 7.70 10.03
N ASP A 161 11.48 8.99 10.36
CA ASP A 161 11.92 9.49 11.65
C ASP A 161 10.81 9.38 12.71
N SER A 162 11.17 9.54 13.98
CA SER A 162 10.26 9.37 15.10
C SER A 162 9.13 10.40 15.16
N ASP A 163 9.37 11.63 14.69
CA ASP A 163 8.37 12.70 14.74
C ASP A 163 7.32 12.50 13.64
N THR A 164 7.76 12.17 12.43
CA THR A 164 6.88 11.75 11.33
C THR A 164 6.08 10.50 11.73
N ALA A 165 6.72 9.50 12.33
CA ALA A 165 6.04 8.30 12.82
C ALA A 165 4.98 8.60 13.89
N LYS A 166 5.28 9.53 14.81
CA LYS A 166 4.34 9.94 15.85
C LYS A 166 3.11 10.62 15.25
N ALA A 167 3.31 11.51 14.28
CA ALA A 167 2.21 12.12 13.55
C ALA A 167 1.36 11.08 12.81
N LEU A 168 1.99 10.13 12.10
CA LEU A 168 1.27 9.04 11.43
C LEU A 168 0.51 8.14 12.41
N ALA A 169 1.03 7.91 13.62
CA ALA A 169 0.35 7.12 14.65
C ALA A 169 -0.97 7.78 15.13
N GLU A 170 -1.16 9.08 14.91
CA GLU A 170 -2.41 9.79 15.19
C GLU A 170 -3.48 9.61 14.11
N PHE A 171 -3.14 8.97 12.98
CA PHE A 171 -4.06 8.71 11.88
C PHE A 171 -5.34 8.04 12.36
N LYS A 172 -6.49 8.65 12.03
CA LYS A 172 -7.80 8.20 12.51
C LYS A 172 -8.40 7.06 11.67
N GLY A 173 -7.82 6.75 10.52
CA GLY A 173 -8.25 5.61 9.71
C GLY A 173 -7.81 4.26 10.28
N GLN A 174 -8.11 3.20 9.54
CA GLN A 174 -7.92 1.83 10.00
C GLN A 174 -6.55 1.26 9.63
N VAL A 175 -5.99 1.60 8.46
CA VAL A 175 -4.81 0.91 7.93
C VAL A 175 -3.72 1.87 7.49
N LEU A 176 -2.52 1.66 8.01
CA LEU A 176 -1.28 2.24 7.49
C LEU A 176 -0.44 1.14 6.84
N ARG A 177 -0.05 1.34 5.58
CA ARG A 177 0.89 0.46 4.89
C ARG A 177 2.23 1.15 4.73
N LEU A 178 3.26 0.57 5.35
CA LEU A 178 4.62 1.09 5.44
C LEU A 178 5.61 -0.03 5.07
N ASN A 179 5.24 -0.88 4.10
CA ASN A 179 6.05 -2.05 3.72
C ASN A 179 7.37 -1.68 3.03
N GLY A 180 7.59 -0.42 2.68
CA GLY A 180 8.88 0.06 2.15
C GLY A 180 9.94 0.23 3.23
N LEU A 181 9.56 0.32 4.51
CA LEU A 181 10.50 0.50 5.61
C LEU A 181 11.32 -0.78 5.79
N THR A 182 12.64 -0.67 5.60
CA THR A 182 13.57 -1.80 5.70
C THR A 182 14.32 -1.84 7.03
N ALA A 183 14.34 -0.71 7.75
CA ALA A 183 14.88 -0.56 9.09
C ALA A 183 14.01 0.41 9.92
N LEU A 184 14.06 0.25 11.24
CA LEU A 184 13.49 1.17 12.21
C LEU A 184 14.47 1.32 13.37
N ASP A 185 14.64 2.54 13.85
CA ASP A 185 15.20 2.75 15.17
C ASP A 185 14.13 2.50 16.26
N THR A 186 14.56 2.45 17.51
CA THR A 186 13.70 2.15 18.65
C THR A 186 12.64 3.24 18.90
N ASP A 187 12.93 4.51 18.65
CA ASP A 187 11.99 5.61 18.96
C ASP A 187 10.92 5.73 17.88
N THR A 188 11.29 5.54 16.61
CA THR A 188 10.35 5.40 15.49
C THR A 188 9.43 4.19 15.71
N ALA A 189 9.96 3.06 16.18
CA ALA A 189 9.16 1.89 16.54
C ALA A 189 8.19 2.15 17.70
N LYS A 190 8.61 2.87 18.76
CA LYS A 190 7.71 3.27 19.85
C LYS A 190 6.59 4.17 19.34
N ALA A 191 6.93 5.14 18.48
CA ALA A 191 5.93 6.04 17.91
C ALA A 191 4.89 5.28 17.09
N LEU A 192 5.30 4.38 16.20
CA LEU A 192 4.35 3.53 15.45
C LEU A 192 3.54 2.58 16.34
N ALA A 193 4.10 2.14 17.48
CA ALA A 193 3.39 1.31 18.46
C ALA A 193 2.17 2.02 19.08
N GLU A 194 2.15 3.36 19.08
CA GLU A 194 1.03 4.15 19.57
C GLU A 194 -0.18 4.15 18.64
N PHE A 195 -0.06 3.70 17.39
CA PHE A 195 -1.17 3.66 16.45
C PHE A 195 -2.31 2.77 16.96
N LYS A 196 -3.54 3.31 16.98
CA LYS A 196 -4.72 2.66 17.58
C LYS A 196 -5.72 2.09 16.56
N GLY A 197 -5.44 2.20 15.27
CA GLY A 197 -6.33 1.71 14.21
C GLY A 197 -6.31 0.18 14.01
N GLY A 198 -6.94 -0.26 12.93
CA GLY A 198 -7.06 -1.65 12.52
C GLY A 198 -5.71 -2.34 12.21
N GLY A 199 -4.73 -1.66 11.64
CA GLY A 199 -3.37 -2.19 11.63
C GLY A 199 -2.31 -1.43 10.85
N VAL A 200 -1.06 -1.79 11.17
CA VAL A 200 0.16 -1.29 10.53
C VAL A 200 0.86 -2.44 9.83
N TYR A 201 1.29 -2.23 8.59
CA TYR A 201 2.02 -3.22 7.80
C TYR A 201 3.46 -2.76 7.63
N LEU A 202 4.40 -3.57 8.11
CA LEU A 202 5.84 -3.35 8.10
C LEU A 202 6.55 -4.58 7.50
N ASP A 203 5.99 -5.13 6.43
CA ASP A 203 6.50 -6.36 5.82
C ASP A 203 7.87 -6.19 5.14
N GLY A 204 8.37 -4.96 5.00
CA GLY A 204 9.74 -4.67 4.54
C GLY A 204 10.82 -4.89 5.61
N LEU A 205 10.44 -4.98 6.89
CA LEU A 205 11.39 -5.20 7.98
C LEU A 205 11.88 -6.64 7.98
N THR A 206 13.05 -6.87 7.38
CA THR A 206 13.67 -8.19 7.29
C THR A 206 14.50 -8.56 8.51
N SER A 207 14.93 -7.57 9.30
CA SER A 207 15.63 -7.80 10.56
C SER A 207 15.24 -6.81 11.66
N LEU A 208 15.28 -7.27 12.91
CA LEU A 208 14.99 -6.44 14.10
C LEU A 208 15.95 -6.76 15.24
N ASP A 209 16.49 -5.71 15.86
CA ASP A 209 17.18 -5.81 17.14
C ASP A 209 16.18 -5.98 18.31
N ALA A 210 16.69 -6.28 19.50
CA ALA A 210 15.86 -6.56 20.68
C ALA A 210 15.14 -5.33 21.24
N ALA A 211 15.72 -4.13 21.15
CA ALA A 211 15.13 -2.91 21.68
C ALA A 211 13.97 -2.44 20.79
N THR A 212 14.17 -2.43 19.48
CA THR A 212 13.16 -2.09 18.48
C THR A 212 12.01 -3.11 18.50
N ALA A 213 12.30 -4.40 18.63
CA ALA A 213 11.28 -5.43 18.79
C ALA A 213 10.46 -5.28 20.08
N LYS A 214 11.09 -4.86 21.19
CA LYS A 214 10.40 -4.58 22.45
C LYS A 214 9.46 -3.37 22.31
N ALA A 215 9.89 -2.32 21.61
CA ALA A 215 9.04 -1.17 21.31
C ALA A 215 7.81 -1.58 20.48
N LEU A 216 8.00 -2.33 19.39
CA LEU A 216 6.90 -2.84 18.58
C LEU A 216 5.98 -3.80 19.36
N ALA A 217 6.49 -4.52 20.36
CA ALA A 217 5.68 -5.37 21.23
C ALA A 217 4.62 -4.58 22.02
N GLU A 218 4.77 -3.27 22.19
CA GLU A 218 3.80 -2.40 22.86
C GLU A 218 2.66 -1.92 21.94
N PHE A 219 2.59 -2.42 20.69
CA PHE A 219 1.61 -2.00 19.69
C PHE A 219 0.16 -2.03 20.18
N LYS A 220 -0.50 -0.87 20.09
CA LYS A 220 -1.83 -0.60 20.67
C LYS A 220 -3.00 -0.81 19.69
N GLY A 221 -2.74 -0.91 18.40
CA GLY A 221 -3.74 -1.16 17.36
C GLY A 221 -4.22 -2.61 17.33
N GLN A 222 -5.01 -3.00 16.34
CA GLN A 222 -5.56 -4.36 16.26
C GLN A 222 -4.61 -5.37 15.61
N ARG A 223 -3.78 -4.93 14.66
CA ARG A 223 -2.83 -5.80 13.94
C ARG A 223 -1.54 -5.11 13.54
N LEU A 224 -0.40 -5.72 13.84
CA LEU A 224 0.91 -5.34 13.32
C LEU A 224 1.44 -6.48 12.45
N ASN A 225 1.70 -6.24 11.17
CA ASN A 225 2.28 -7.23 10.27
C ASN A 225 3.80 -7.03 10.12
N LEU A 226 4.52 -8.11 10.37
CA LEU A 226 5.97 -8.26 10.23
C LEU A 226 6.25 -9.56 9.45
N LEU A 227 5.54 -9.78 8.35
CA LEU A 227 5.63 -11.05 7.62
C LEU A 227 6.97 -11.22 6.90
N GLY A 228 7.63 -10.13 6.54
CA GLY A 228 8.97 -10.17 5.95
C GLY A 228 10.11 -10.40 6.94
N LEU A 229 9.84 -10.52 8.25
CA LEU A 229 10.89 -10.68 9.26
C LEU A 229 11.60 -12.04 9.13
N GLN A 230 12.86 -11.99 8.68
CA GLN A 230 13.70 -13.16 8.44
C GLN A 230 14.72 -13.39 9.57
N ARG A 231 15.26 -12.31 10.17
CA ARG A 231 16.34 -12.38 11.15
C ARG A 231 16.01 -11.57 12.40
N ALA A 232 15.92 -12.22 13.54
CA ALA A 232 15.71 -11.57 14.82
C ALA A 232 16.40 -12.38 15.91
N SER A 233 16.86 -11.69 16.97
CA SER A 233 17.38 -12.39 18.14
C SER A 233 16.27 -13.16 18.86
N PHE A 234 16.63 -14.16 19.67
CA PHE A 234 15.67 -14.85 20.52
C PHE A 234 14.89 -13.88 21.43
N GLY A 235 15.57 -12.86 21.96
CA GLY A 235 14.95 -11.81 22.76
C GLY A 235 13.91 -11.01 21.99
N ALA A 236 14.22 -10.62 20.75
CA ALA A 236 13.30 -9.92 19.86
C ALA A 236 12.05 -10.76 19.55
N VAL A 237 12.21 -12.01 19.13
CA VAL A 237 11.08 -12.91 18.85
C VAL A 237 10.24 -13.16 20.10
N ARG A 238 10.88 -13.31 21.27
CA ARG A 238 10.18 -13.47 22.55
C ARG A 238 9.33 -12.25 22.88
N ALA A 239 9.87 -11.04 22.72
CA ALA A 239 9.13 -9.80 22.98
C ALA A 239 7.91 -9.68 22.04
N LEU A 240 8.11 -9.84 20.74
CA LEU A 240 7.04 -9.72 19.75
C LEU A 240 5.90 -10.72 19.99
N ARG A 241 6.22 -11.96 20.41
CA ARG A 241 5.22 -12.99 20.73
C ARG A 241 4.39 -12.71 21.97
N GLN A 242 4.80 -11.79 22.85
CA GLN A 242 4.00 -11.41 24.02
C GLN A 242 2.75 -10.62 23.62
N ASN A 243 2.75 -10.01 22.43
CA ASN A 243 1.61 -9.29 21.92
C ASN A 243 0.90 -10.12 20.82
N PRO A 244 -0.32 -10.62 21.08
CA PRO A 244 -1.04 -11.48 20.13
C PRO A 244 -1.51 -10.74 18.87
N ARG A 245 -1.38 -9.41 18.82
CA ARG A 245 -1.73 -8.57 17.67
C ARG A 245 -0.59 -8.51 16.65
N ILE A 246 0.57 -9.09 16.94
CA ILE A 246 1.74 -9.08 16.07
C ILE A 246 1.80 -10.38 15.26
N TYR A 247 1.81 -10.23 13.94
CA TYR A 247 1.83 -11.32 12.99
C TYR A 247 3.20 -11.39 12.31
N MET A 248 3.89 -12.51 12.50
CA MET A 248 5.17 -12.84 11.87
C MET A 248 5.05 -14.23 11.23
N LEU A 249 5.84 -14.50 10.19
CA LEU A 249 5.91 -15.86 9.66
C LEU A 249 6.52 -16.81 10.70
N ASN A 250 5.92 -18.00 10.84
CA ASN A 250 6.29 -19.01 11.83
C ASN A 250 7.56 -19.80 11.48
N HIS A 251 8.51 -19.24 10.73
CA HIS A 251 9.76 -19.95 10.36
C HIS A 251 10.62 -20.33 11.58
N TRP A 252 10.43 -19.67 12.72
CA TRP A 252 11.13 -19.94 13.99
C TRP A 252 10.75 -21.27 14.65
N TYR A 253 9.62 -21.88 14.29
CA TYR A 253 9.27 -23.23 14.75
C TYR A 253 10.19 -24.28 14.13
N LEU A 254 10.53 -24.14 12.85
CA LEU A 254 11.41 -25.09 12.15
C LEU A 254 12.84 -25.03 12.67
N LEU A 255 13.36 -23.83 12.98
CA LEU A 255 14.71 -23.70 13.55
C LEU A 255 14.80 -24.31 14.96
N ARG A 256 13.77 -24.14 15.81
CA ARG A 256 13.71 -24.80 17.12
C ARG A 256 13.62 -26.32 16.99
N TYR A 257 12.84 -26.84 16.05
CA TYR A 257 12.78 -28.28 15.79
C TYR A 257 14.11 -28.82 15.25
N GLN A 258 14.77 -28.10 14.34
CA GLN A 258 16.07 -28.50 13.79
C GLN A 258 17.19 -28.43 14.84
N ILE A 259 17.24 -27.38 15.66
CA ILE A 259 18.21 -27.26 16.76
C ILE A 259 17.93 -28.28 17.86
N ALA A 260 16.67 -28.48 18.27
CA ALA A 260 16.31 -29.51 19.25
C ALA A 260 16.62 -30.92 18.73
N ALA A 261 16.39 -31.20 17.45
CA ALA A 261 16.79 -32.44 16.81
C ALA A 261 18.33 -32.60 16.81
N LEU A 262 19.08 -31.56 16.43
CA LEU A 262 20.54 -31.60 16.43
C LEU A 262 21.12 -31.80 17.83
N VAL A 263 20.63 -31.06 18.83
CA VAL A 263 21.07 -31.18 20.22
C VAL A 263 20.69 -32.56 20.78
N GLY A 264 19.49 -33.06 20.48
CA GLY A 264 19.07 -34.41 20.85
C GLY A 264 19.98 -35.49 20.24
N THR A 265 20.34 -35.37 18.96
CA THR A 265 21.27 -36.28 18.28
C THR A 265 22.67 -36.21 18.88
N VAL A 266 23.20 -35.01 19.17
CA VAL A 266 24.52 -34.85 19.79
C VAL A 266 24.57 -35.46 21.19
N VAL A 267 23.55 -35.21 22.03
CA VAL A 267 23.46 -35.80 23.38
C VAL A 267 23.38 -37.33 23.28
N PHE A 268 22.58 -37.88 22.36
CA PHE A 268 22.46 -39.32 22.16
C PHE A 268 23.80 -39.97 21.74
N VAL A 269 24.53 -39.35 20.80
CA VAL A 269 25.84 -39.85 20.34
C VAL A 269 26.88 -39.83 21.47
N VAL A 270 26.92 -38.77 22.27
CA VAL A 270 27.82 -38.68 23.43
C VAL A 270 27.50 -39.77 24.46
N MET A 271 26.22 -39.97 24.77
CA MET A 271 25.79 -41.00 25.73
C MET A 271 26.10 -42.42 25.22
N ALA A 272 25.86 -42.71 23.94
CA ALA A 272 26.22 -43.99 23.34
C ALA A 272 27.74 -44.24 23.36
N GLY A 273 28.55 -43.22 23.08
CA GLY A 273 30.01 -43.28 23.18
C GLY A 273 30.50 -43.60 24.59
N VAL A 274 29.91 -42.98 25.62
CA VAL A 274 30.21 -43.24 27.03
C VAL A 274 29.87 -44.68 27.43
N VAL A 275 28.72 -45.20 27.01
CA VAL A 275 28.30 -46.59 27.29
C VAL A 275 29.24 -47.60 26.64
N VAL A 276 29.64 -47.36 25.38
CA VAL A 276 30.59 -48.24 24.67
C VAL A 276 31.97 -48.19 25.33
N TRP A 277 32.46 -47.01 25.73
CA TRP A 277 33.73 -46.87 26.44
C TRP A 277 33.72 -47.60 27.78
N TYR A 278 32.65 -47.44 28.58
CA TYR A 278 32.49 -48.12 29.87
C TYR A 278 32.46 -49.65 29.70
N SER A 279 31.74 -50.15 28.70
CA SER A 279 31.62 -51.58 28.39
C SER A 279 32.93 -52.20 27.87
N ARG A 280 33.81 -51.41 27.24
CA ARG A 280 35.15 -51.85 26.85
C ARG A 280 36.09 -51.88 28.06
N ARG A 281 36.03 -50.86 28.92
CA ARG A 281 36.85 -50.77 30.13
C ARG A 281 36.59 -51.91 31.12
N GLN A 282 35.33 -52.33 31.27
CA GLN A 282 34.94 -53.47 32.11
C GLN A 282 35.50 -54.81 31.59
N ARG A 283 35.68 -54.96 30.27
CA ARG A 283 36.22 -56.19 29.66
C ARG A 283 37.74 -56.30 29.70
N THR A 284 38.45 -55.20 29.88
CA THR A 284 39.93 -55.17 29.99
C THR A 284 40.43 -55.20 31.42
N ALA A 285 39.52 -55.18 32.42
CA ALA A 285 39.85 -55.11 33.84
C ALA A 285 39.60 -56.42 34.61
N GLY A 286 39.28 -57.51 33.90
CA GLY A 286 39.27 -58.88 34.42
C GLY A 286 40.34 -59.69 33.72
#